data_AF-A0A3B1DJE4-F1
#
_entry.id   AF-A0A3B1DJE4-F1
#
_cell.length_a   1.000
_cell.length_b   1.000
_cell.length_c   1.000
_cell.angle_alpha   90.00
_cell.angle_beta   90.00
_cell.angle_gamma   90.00
#
_symmetry.space_group_name_H-M   'P 1'
#
loop_
_entity.id
_entity.type
_entity.pdbx_description
1 polymer ?
#
loop_
_entity_poly.entity_id
_entity_poly.type
_entity_poly.pdbx_seq_one_letter_code
_entity_poly.pdbx_strand_id
1 'polypeptide(L)' 'MQATIEIPDTVKQLGVDNKYIQETVAALLYYRGKLSEKDACDMIHVSRRQFEEDILPKFGLSVTGGTDEDVAFEVDIDR' A
#
# COMPACT_ATOMS: atom_id res chain seq x y z
N MET A 1 -9.37 -5.52 -8.09
CA MET A 1 -8.56 -6.67 -8.60
C MET A 1 -7.97 -7.34 -7.38
N GLN A 2 -7.79 -8.66 -7.32
CA GLN A 2 -7.09 -9.29 -6.18
C GLN A 2 -5.62 -9.47 -6.54
N ALA A 3 -4.72 -8.75 -5.88
CA ALA A 3 -3.28 -8.87 -6.05
C ALA A 3 -2.69 -9.67 -4.88
N THR A 4 -2.05 -10.80 -5.19
CA THR A 4 -1.38 -11.65 -4.19
C THR A 4 0.13 -11.60 -4.46
N ILE A 5 0.93 -11.32 -3.42
CA ILE A 5 2.39 -11.32 -3.53
C ILE A 5 2.95 -12.50 -2.76
N GLU A 6 3.55 -13.43 -3.50
CA GLU A 6 4.30 -14.55 -2.95
C GLU A 6 5.77 -14.19 -2.83
N ILE A 7 6.29 -14.24 -1.60
CA ILE A 7 7.69 -13.91 -1.32
C ILE A 7 8.52 -15.20 -1.36
N PRO A 8 9.59 -15.28 -2.18
CA PRO A 8 10.44 -16.46 -2.28
C PRO A 8 11.08 -16.85 -0.94
N ASP A 9 11.15 -18.15 -0.67
CA ASP A 9 11.70 -18.68 0.59
C ASP A 9 13.19 -18.32 0.81
N THR A 10 13.94 -18.06 -0.25
CA THR A 10 15.32 -17.57 -0.18
C THR A 10 15.43 -16.23 0.56
N VAL A 11 14.41 -15.36 0.48
CA VAL A 11 14.41 -14.09 1.20
C VAL A 11 14.14 -14.30 2.69
N LYS A 12 13.33 -15.30 3.04
CA LYS A 12 13.10 -15.72 4.45
C LYS A 12 14.37 -16.25 5.10
N GLN A 13 15.23 -16.93 4.33
CA GLN A 13 16.52 -17.46 4.80
C GLN A 13 17.54 -16.34 5.10
N LEU A 14 17.39 -15.16 4.49
CA LEU A 14 18.23 -13.99 4.76
C LEU A 14 17.83 -13.24 6.04
N GLY A 15 16.81 -13.73 6.77
CA GLY A 15 16.33 -13.09 8.01
C GLY A 15 15.61 -11.77 7.77
N VAL A 16 15.21 -11.48 6.53
CA VAL A 16 14.43 -10.28 6.20
C VAL A 16 12.99 -10.53 6.61
N ASP A 17 12.43 -9.59 7.40
CA ASP A 17 11.04 -9.67 7.85
C ASP A 17 10.07 -9.68 6.66
N ASN A 18 9.27 -10.75 6.57
CA ASN A 18 8.28 -10.91 5.52
C ASN A 18 7.27 -9.76 5.50
N LYS A 19 6.91 -9.23 6.68
CA LYS A 19 6.01 -8.08 6.79
C LYS A 19 6.64 -6.84 6.17
N TYR A 20 7.92 -6.59 6.45
CA TYR A 20 8.65 -5.46 5.87
C TYR A 20 8.66 -5.51 4.34
N ILE A 21 8.85 -6.70 3.75
CA ILE A 21 8.84 -6.87 2.29
C ILE A 21 7.45 -6.60 1.73
N GLN A 22 6.39 -7.17 2.32
CA GLN A 22 5.02 -6.95 1.86
C GLN A 22 4.65 -5.47 1.90
N GLU A 23 4.96 -4.78 2.99
CA GLU A 23 4.77 -3.33 3.14
C GLU A 23 5.54 -2.54 2.08
N THR A 24 6.81 -2.88 1.85
CA THR A 24 7.66 -2.19 0.85
C THR A 24 7.08 -2.35 -0.55
N VAL A 25 6.70 -3.57 -0.93
CA VAL A 25 6.19 -3.84 -2.27
C VAL A 25 4.83 -3.17 -2.48
N ALA A 26 3.92 -3.24 -1.50
CA ALA A 26 2.64 -2.54 -1.57
C ALA A 26 2.82 -1.03 -1.74
N ALA A 27 3.69 -0.40 -0.94
CA ALA A 27 3.99 1.03 -1.01
C ALA A 27 4.58 1.44 -2.36
N LEU A 28 5.52 0.66 -2.91
CA LEU A 28 6.13 0.93 -4.22
C LEU A 28 5.13 0.75 -5.37
N LEU A 29 4.27 -0.27 -5.31
CA LEU A 29 3.26 -0.49 -6.35
C LEU A 29 2.18 0.58 -6.34
N TYR A 30 1.74 1.02 -5.16
CA TYR A 30 0.88 2.18 -4.99
C TYR A 30 1.52 3.43 -5.60
N TYR A 31 2.75 3.76 -5.19
CA TYR A 31 3.46 4.94 -5.67
C TYR A 31 3.71 4.95 -7.19
N ARG A 32 3.79 3.76 -7.81
CA ARG A 32 3.91 3.60 -9.26
C ARG A 32 2.57 3.61 -10.00
N GLY A 33 1.45 3.82 -9.31
CA GLY A 33 0.10 3.78 -9.86
C GLY A 33 -0.31 2.39 -10.37
N LYS A 34 0.31 1.33 -9.84
CA LYS A 34 0.00 -0.07 -10.21
C LYS A 34 -1.04 -0.69 -9.29
N LEU A 35 -1.20 -0.14 -8.09
CA LEU A 35 -2.28 -0.45 -7.17
C LEU A 35 -2.99 0.85 -6.77
N SER A 36 -4.30 0.79 -6.60
CA SER A 36 -5.02 1.81 -5.85
C SER A 36 -4.57 1.77 -4.38
N GLU A 37 -4.79 2.86 -3.64
CA GLU A 37 -4.52 2.86 -2.20
C GLU A 37 -5.29 1.75 -1.47
N LYS A 38 -6.55 1.55 -1.87
CA LYS A 38 -7.40 0.49 -1.33
C LYS A 38 -6.80 -0.90 -1.57
N ASP A 39 -6.38 -1.21 -2.80
CA ASP A 39 -5.80 -2.52 -3.11
C ASP A 39 -4.47 -2.73 -2.35
N ALA A 40 -3.67 -1.68 -2.16
CA ALA A 40 -2.44 -1.74 -1.38
C ALA A 40 -2.72 -2.00 0.12
N CYS A 41 -3.72 -1.33 0.70
CA CYS A 41 -4.17 -1.55 2.08
C CYS A 41 -4.71 -2.98 2.28
N ASP A 42 -5.54 -3.46 1.36
CA ASP A 42 -6.12 -4.80 1.40
C ASP A 42 -5.02 -5.89 1.30
N MET A 43 -3.99 -5.66 0.49
CA MET A 43 -2.88 -6.59 0.29
C MET A 43 -2.06 -6.84 1.56
N ILE A 44 -1.91 -5.83 2.41
CA ILE A 44 -1.11 -5.92 3.65
C ILE A 44 -1.96 -5.88 4.92
N HIS A 45 -3.30 -5.92 4.77
CA HIS A 45 -4.28 -5.95 5.84
C HIS A 45 -4.15 -4.81 6.86
N VAL A 46 -4.00 -3.58 6.37
CA VAL A 46 -3.94 -2.37 7.22
C VAL A 46 -5.05 -1.38 6.87
N SER A 47 -5.32 -0.46 7.79
CA SER A 47 -6.19 0.68 7.49
C SER A 47 -5.50 1.71 6.61
N ARG A 48 -6.29 2.52 5.88
CA ARG A 48 -5.81 3.68 5.11
C ARG A 48 -4.89 4.57 5.95
N ARG A 49 -5.35 4.94 7.15
CA ARG A 49 -4.58 5.80 8.06
C ARG A 49 -3.21 5.22 8.42
N GLN A 50 -3.13 3.93 8.72
CA GLN A 50 -1.85 3.26 8.98
C GLN A 50 -0.96 3.24 7.74
N PHE A 51 -1.55 3.05 6.56
CA PHE A 51 -0.81 3.10 5.31
C PHE A 51 -0.19 4.48 5.07
N GLU A 52 -0.98 5.55 5.20
CA GLU A 52 -0.57 6.93 4.97
C GLU A 52 0.41 7.47 6.04
N GLU A 53 0.14 7.18 7.32
CA GLU A 53 0.90 7.77 8.45
C GLU A 53 2.12 6.92 8.86
N ASP A 54 2.06 5.60 8.72
CA ASP A 54 3.13 4.70 9.21
C ASP A 54 3.95 4.09 8.06
N ILE A 55 3.29 3.61 7.00
CA ILE A 55 3.93 2.77 5.99
C ILE A 55 4.59 3.60 4.89
N LEU A 56 3.87 4.52 4.25
CA LEU A 56 4.47 5.37 3.22
C LEU A 56 5.69 6.16 3.76
N PRO A 57 5.62 6.80 4.94
CA PRO A 57 6.75 7.57 5.47
C PRO A 57 7.95 6.68 5.82
N LYS A 58 7.73 5.44 6.26
CA LYS A 58 8.79 4.45 6.55
C LYS A 58 9.68 4.19 5.32
N PHE A 59 9.16 4.38 4.11
CA PHE A 59 9.89 4.22 2.86
C PHE A 59 10.20 5.54 2.15
N GLY A 60 10.00 6.68 2.81
CA GLY A 60 10.22 8.01 2.22
C GLY A 60 9.24 8.36 1.10
N LEU A 61 8.06 7.75 1.10
CA LEU A 61 6.99 7.99 0.15
C LEU A 61 5.90 8.84 0.80
N SER A 62 5.11 9.52 -0.03
CA SER A 62 3.92 10.27 0.37
C SER A 62 2.71 9.74 -0.38
N VAL A 63 1.53 10.08 0.11
CA VAL A 63 0.28 9.90 -0.63
C VAL A 63 0.46 10.55 -2.00
N THR A 64 0.27 9.76 -3.06
CA THR A 64 0.25 10.28 -4.43
C THR A 64 -1.12 10.93 -4.61
N GLY A 65 -1.15 12.25 -4.73
CA GLY A 65 -2.38 13.03 -4.78
C GLY A 65 -3.35 12.56 -5.86
N GLY A 66 -4.54 12.19 -5.40
CA GLY A 66 -5.85 12.24 -6.06
C GLY A 66 -5.93 11.70 -7.47
N THR A 67 -6.19 10.40 -7.62
CA THR A 67 -6.97 9.97 -8.78
C THR A 67 -8.38 10.55 -8.68
N ASP A 68 -9.10 10.68 -9.81
CA ASP A 68 -10.50 11.16 -9.80
C ASP A 68 -11.39 10.32 -8.87
N GLU A 69 -11.02 9.06 -8.61
CA GLU A 69 -11.68 8.15 -7.68
C GLU A 69 -11.47 8.53 -6.21
N ASP A 70 -10.27 9.00 -5.84
CA ASP A 70 -9.97 9.46 -4.48
C ASP A 70 -10.72 10.77 -4.18
N VAL A 71 -10.80 11.66 -5.18
CA VAL A 71 -11.61 12.88 -5.08
C VAL A 71 -13.08 12.52 -4.92
N ALA A 72 -13.64 11.63 -5.75
CA ALA A 72 -15.03 11.21 -5.66
C ALA A 72 -15.41 10.63 -4.30
N PHE A 73 -14.53 9.83 -3.69
CA PHE A 73 -14.76 9.25 -2.36
C PHE A 73 -14.77 10.32 -1.23
N GLU A 74 -13.99 11.38 -1.37
CA GLU A 74 -13.94 12.47 -0.37
C GLU A 74 -15.14 13.43 -0.47
N VAL A 75 -15.71 13.65 -1.66
CA VAL A 75 -16.92 14.50 -1.83
C VAL A 75 -18.25 13.80 -1.51
N ASP A 76 -18.32 12.46 -1.55
CA ASP A 76 -19.56 11.72 -1.30
C ASP A 76 -19.90 11.51 0.19
N ILE A 77 -19.08 12.04 1.11
CA ILE A 77 -19.36 11.97 2.56
C ILE A 77 -20.36 13.06 3.02
N ASP A 78 -20.72 14.04 2.18
CA ASP A 78 -21.63 15.16 2.53
C ASP A 78 -22.85 15.31 1.57
N ARG A 79 -23.64 14.23 1.38
CA ARG A 79 -25.00 14.35 0.82
C ARG A 79 -26.08 13.65 1.63
#